data_AF-A0A9D7ZUB2-F1
#
_entry.id   AF-A0A9D7ZUB2-F1
#
_cell.length_a   1.000
_cell.length_b   1.000
_cell.length_c   1.000
_cell.angle_alpha   90.00
_cell.angle_beta   90.00
_cell.angle_gamma   90.00
#
_symmetry.space_group_name_H-M   'P 1'
#
loop_
_entity.id
_entity.type
_entity.pdbx_description
1 polymer ?
#
loop_
_entity_poly.entity_id
_entity_poly.type
_entity_poly.pdbx_seq_one_letter_code
_entity_poly.pdbx_strand_id
1 'polypeptide(L)'
;MFDLVLDKALSKCGSSKALAIEIGKSPSEITKFRSGEAGFKIEHIEKLIKISGLIIAPADKEAKLKTALKIMSELFIEESKNQP
;
A
#
# COMPACT_ATOMS: atom_id res chain seq x y z
N MET A 1 -1.24 0.47 11.86
CA MET A 1 -1.28 -0.31 10.59
C MET A 1 -1.89 0.52 9.47
N PHE A 2 -3.10 1.05 9.63
CA PHE A 2 -3.74 1.89 8.60
C PHE A 2 -3.03 3.23 8.35
N ASP A 3 -2.32 3.78 9.32
CA ASP A 3 -1.48 4.97 9.10
C ASP A 3 -0.42 4.75 8.02
N LEU A 4 0.25 3.58 8.03
CA LEU A 4 1.25 3.25 7.01
C LEU A 4 0.60 3.15 5.62
N VAL A 5 -0.57 2.53 5.52
CA VAL A 5 -1.30 2.42 4.26
C VAL A 5 -1.70 3.82 3.76
N LEU A 6 -2.21 4.66 4.67
CA LEU A 6 -2.62 6.01 4.37
C LEU A 6 -1.45 6.89 3.93
N ASP A 7 -0.33 6.86 4.65
CA ASP A 7 0.87 7.63 4.33
C ASP A 7 1.47 7.20 2.99
N LYS A 8 1.50 5.88 2.70
CA LYS A 8 1.93 5.37 1.39
C LYS A 8 0.99 5.80 0.28
N ALA A 9 -0.32 5.72 0.49
CA ALA A 9 -1.29 6.18 -0.49
C ALA A 9 -1.18 7.70 -0.74
N LEU A 10 -0.99 8.50 0.31
CA LEU A 10 -0.73 9.94 0.22
C LEU A 10 0.55 10.24 -0.57
N SER A 11 1.63 9.48 -0.34
CA SER A 11 2.89 9.65 -1.09
C SER A 11 2.74 9.37 -2.59
N LYS A 12 1.78 8.51 -2.98
CA LYS A 12 1.49 8.17 -4.38
C LYS A 12 0.57 9.18 -5.06
N CYS A 13 -0.42 9.71 -4.35
CA CYS A 13 -1.36 10.71 -4.88
C CYS A 13 -0.85 12.16 -4.78
N GLY A 14 0.20 12.42 -3.99
CA GLY A 14 0.83 13.73 -3.84
C GLY A 14 0.08 14.72 -2.94
N SER A 15 -1.23 14.52 -2.71
CA SER A 15 -2.02 15.33 -1.77
C SER A 15 -3.22 14.58 -1.19
N SER A 16 -3.69 15.01 -0.01
CA SER A 16 -4.91 14.47 0.61
C SER A 16 -6.15 14.70 -0.23
N LYS A 17 -6.20 15.79 -1.02
CA LYS A 17 -7.33 16.09 -1.90
C LYS A 17 -7.39 15.11 -3.07
N ALA A 18 -6.24 14.84 -3.70
CA ALA A 18 -6.16 13.86 -4.79
C ALA A 18 -6.50 12.45 -4.29
N LEU A 19 -5.97 12.04 -3.13
CA LEU A 19 -6.30 10.75 -2.52
C LEU A 19 -7.80 10.62 -2.23
N ALA A 20 -8.41 11.67 -1.66
CA ALA A 20 -9.84 11.67 -1.36
C ALA A 20 -10.68 11.46 -2.63
N ILE A 21 -10.34 12.14 -3.73
CA ILE A 21 -11.02 11.95 -5.03
C ILE A 21 -10.88 10.50 -5.52
N GLU A 22 -9.67 9.94 -5.49
CA GLU A 22 -9.40 8.56 -5.94
C GLU A 22 -10.22 7.52 -5.18
N ILE A 23 -10.33 7.67 -3.85
CA ILE A 23 -11.11 6.72 -3.06
C ILE A 23 -12.62 7.01 -3.07
N GLY A 24 -13.05 8.19 -3.54
CA GLY A 24 -14.46 8.60 -3.57
C GLY A 24 -14.96 9.22 -2.26
N LYS A 25 -14.09 9.99 -1.61
CA LYS A 25 -14.31 10.62 -0.29
C LYS A 25 -14.01 12.12 -0.31
N SER A 26 -14.45 12.80 0.73
CA SER A 26 -14.03 14.18 1.00
C SER A 26 -12.69 14.23 1.74
N PRO A 27 -11.88 15.30 1.59
CA PRO A 27 -10.63 15.45 2.36
C PRO A 27 -10.85 15.41 3.88
N SER A 28 -11.98 15.94 4.36
CA SER A 28 -12.36 15.87 5.78
C SER A 28 -12.55 14.45 6.27
N GLU A 29 -13.11 13.55 5.44
CA GLU A 29 -13.30 12.14 5.81
C GLU A 29 -11.96 11.40 5.95
N ILE A 30 -10.92 11.80 5.20
CA ILE A 30 -9.55 11.27 5.37
C ILE A 30 -9.03 11.61 6.77
N THR A 31 -9.17 12.87 7.18
CA THR A 31 -8.73 13.33 8.51
C THR A 31 -9.47 12.60 9.62
N LYS A 32 -10.81 12.45 9.48
CA LYS A 32 -11.64 11.73 10.44
C LYS A 32 -11.24 10.25 10.54
N PHE A 33 -10.97 9.61 9.42
CA PHE A 33 -10.45 8.25 9.38
C PHE A 33 -9.10 8.12 10.07
N ARG A 34 -8.16 9.03 9.81
CA ARG A 34 -6.85 9.06 10.47
C ARG A 34 -6.96 9.26 11.98
N SER A 35 -7.88 10.10 12.43
CA SER A 35 -8.12 10.35 13.86
C SER A 35 -8.90 9.24 14.57
N GLY A 36 -9.46 8.28 13.84
CA GLY A 36 -10.34 7.24 14.39
C GLY A 36 -11.78 7.70 14.67
N GLU A 37 -12.13 8.95 14.37
CA GLU A 37 -13.48 9.51 14.55
C GLU A 37 -14.51 8.83 13.64
N ALA A 38 -14.12 8.43 12.43
CA ALA A 38 -15.03 7.77 11.48
C ALA A 38 -14.32 6.66 10.68
N GLY A 39 -14.99 5.52 10.53
CA GLY A 39 -14.48 4.40 9.75
C GLY A 39 -14.75 4.52 8.25
N PHE A 40 -13.99 3.77 7.46
CA PHE A 40 -14.25 3.57 6.04
C PHE A 40 -14.91 2.22 5.77
N LYS A 41 -15.78 2.17 4.76
CA LYS A 41 -16.28 0.90 4.25
C LYS A 41 -15.17 0.13 3.56
N ILE A 42 -15.32 -1.19 3.48
CA ILE A 42 -14.32 -2.10 2.92
C ILE A 42 -13.88 -1.71 1.50
N GLU A 43 -14.81 -1.29 0.65
CA GLU A 43 -14.54 -0.81 -0.72
C GLU A 43 -13.53 0.36 -0.77
N HIS A 44 -13.56 1.26 0.22
CA HIS A 44 -12.64 2.38 0.31
C HIS A 44 -11.27 1.92 0.83
N ILE A 45 -11.27 0.96 1.76
CA ILE A 45 -10.05 0.36 2.28
C ILE A 45 -9.31 -0.40 1.18
N GLU A 46 -10.01 -1.17 0.35
CA GLU A 46 -9.45 -1.87 -0.80
C GLU A 46 -8.79 -0.92 -1.80
N LYS A 47 -9.45 0.20 -2.13
CA LYS A 47 -8.86 1.26 -2.96
C LYS A 47 -7.60 1.85 -2.31
N LEU A 48 -7.65 2.13 -1.02
CA LEU A 48 -6.53 2.70 -0.26
C LEU A 48 -5.31 1.77 -0.30
N ILE A 49 -5.52 0.46 -0.09
CA ILE A 49 -4.48 -0.57 -0.18
C ILE A 49 -3.91 -0.63 -1.59
N LYS A 50 -4.76 -0.65 -2.62
CA LYS A 50 -4.33 -0.68 -4.02
C LYS A 50 -3.45 0.52 -4.37
N ILE A 51 -3.84 1.73 -3.96
CA ILE A 51 -3.06 2.95 -4.19
C ILE A 51 -1.73 2.89 -3.44
N SER A 52 -1.73 2.39 -2.20
CA SER A 52 -0.51 2.30 -1.37
C SER A 52 0.56 1.35 -1.96
N GLY A 53 0.17 0.44 -2.86
CA GLY A 53 1.03 -0.62 -3.38
C GLY A 53 1.36 -1.71 -2.35
N LEU A 54 0.67 -1.72 -1.21
CA LEU A 54 0.79 -2.75 -0.20
C LEU A 54 -0.16 -3.92 -0.52
N ILE A 55 0.17 -5.09 0.02
CA ILE A 55 -0.64 -6.30 -0.12
C ILE A 55 -0.97 -6.79 1.29
N ILE A 56 -2.24 -7.10 1.53
CA ILE A 56 -2.64 -7.82 2.74
C ILE A 56 -2.39 -9.30 2.47
N ALA A 57 -1.38 -9.85 3.16
CA ALA A 57 -1.05 -11.26 3.09
C ALA A 57 -1.43 -11.97 4.40
N PRO A 58 -1.96 -13.21 4.33
CA PRO A 58 -2.09 -14.08 5.50
C PRO A 58 -0.74 -14.26 6.21
N ALA A 59 -0.74 -14.27 7.54
CA ALA A 59 0.49 -14.35 8.34
C ALA A 59 1.30 -15.64 8.06
N ASP A 60 0.62 -16.75 7.77
CA ASP A 60 1.23 -18.04 7.40
C ASP A 60 1.95 -18.01 6.04
N LYS A 61 1.69 -16.98 5.21
CA LYS A 61 2.31 -16.81 3.90
C LYS A 61 3.48 -15.82 3.90
N GLU A 62 3.75 -15.13 5.01
CA GLU A 62 4.85 -14.16 5.09
C GLU A 62 6.21 -14.81 4.78
N ALA A 63 6.47 -15.99 5.35
CA ALA A 63 7.71 -16.73 5.11
C ALA A 63 7.89 -17.09 3.63
N LYS A 64 6.81 -17.54 2.97
CA LYS A 64 6.83 -17.87 1.53
C LYS A 64 7.08 -16.63 0.67
N LEU A 65 6.46 -15.49 1.01
CA LEU A 65 6.68 -14.21 0.35
C LEU A 65 8.12 -13.74 0.49
N LYS A 66 8.70 -13.81 1.70
CA LYS A 66 10.11 -13.46 1.93
C LYS A 66 11.06 -14.35 1.12
N THR A 67 10.81 -15.66 1.09
CA THR A 67 11.60 -16.59 0.29
C THR A 67 11.51 -16.28 -1.20
N ALA A 68 10.29 -16.06 -1.72
CA ALA A 68 10.11 -15.70 -3.13
C ALA A 68 10.82 -14.39 -3.49
N LEU A 69 10.72 -13.36 -2.64
CA LEU A 69 11.42 -12.08 -2.84
C LEU A 69 12.95 -12.25 -2.84
N LYS A 70 13.48 -13.10 -1.94
CA LYS A 70 14.91 -13.39 -1.88
C LYS A 70 15.40 -14.05 -3.17
N ILE A 71 14.71 -15.09 -3.64
CA ILE A 71 15.04 -15.79 -4.88
C ILE A 71 15.03 -14.82 -6.06
N MET A 72 13.98 -14.00 -6.20
CA MET A 72 13.89 -13.01 -7.28
C MET A 72 15.01 -11.98 -7.22
N SER A 73 15.40 -11.53 -6.02
CA SER A 73 16.53 -10.61 -5.84
C SER A 73 17.86 -11.23 -6.25
N GLU A 74 18.09 -12.50 -5.93
CA GLU A 74 19.31 -13.22 -6.30
C GLU A 74 19.40 -13.39 -7.82
N LEU A 75 18.31 -13.82 -8.46
CA LEU A 75 18.20 -13.94 -9.91
C LEU A 75 18.47 -12.61 -10.63
N PHE A 76 17.89 -11.51 -10.15
CA PHE A 76 18.10 -10.18 -10.72
C PHE A 76 19.56 -9.70 -10.60
N ILE A 77 20.22 -9.99 -9.47
CA ILE A 77 21.64 -9.64 -9.26
C ILE A 77 22.54 -10.45 -10.20
N GLU A 78 22.23 -11.74 -10.41
CA GLU A 78 22.97 -12.60 -11.32
C GLU A 78 22.80 -12.15 -12.78
N GLU A 79 21.60 -11.78 -13.21
CA GLU A 79 21.36 -11.19 -14.54
C GLU A 79 22.13 -9.87 -14.72
N SER A 80 22.14 -9.00 -13.71
CA SER A 80 22.83 -7.70 -13.76
C SER A 80 24.36 -7.83 -13.85
N LYS A 81 24.93 -8.91 -13.32
CA LYS A 81 26.38 -9.19 -13.40
C LYS A 81 26.80 -9.79 -14.75
N ASN A 82 25.84 -10.35 -15.49
CA ASN A 82 26.07 -11.04 -16.76
C ASN A 82 25.72 -10.18 -17.99
N GLN A 83 25.36 -8.91 -17.81
CA GLN A 83 25.26 -7.94 -18.91
C GLN A 83 26.65 -7.33 -19.20
N PRO A 84 27.13 -7.37 -20.47
CA PRO A 84 28.45 -6.88 -20.87
C PRO A 84 28.62 -5.36 -20.78
#